data_AF-A0A0G1P7H3-F1
#
_entry.id   AF-A0A0G1P7H3-F1
#
_cell.length_a   1.000
_cell.length_b   1.000
_cell.length_c   1.000
_cell.angle_alpha   90.00
_cell.angle_beta   90.00
_cell.angle_gamma   90.00
#
_symmetry.space_group_name_H-M   'P 1'
#
loop_
_entity.id
_entity.type
_entity.pdbx_description
1 polymer ?
#
loop_
_entity_poly.entity_id
_entity_poly.type
_entity_poly.pdbx_seq_one_letter_code
_entity_poly.pdbx_strand_id
1 'polypeptide(L)'
;MKESLKKQADKLIFLVILLLGLLDFWWQGVFRDGGFGVENRGVSFGALQGISGVSLVVIWTLLLLVLIRSTRKSLWHGLPAWLMVVGGAVNLMGRIKFGGVWDYLRVPGINLWFNISDMMIVGGLGAFIFRK
;
A
#
# COMPACT_ATOMS: atom_id res chain seq x y z
N MET A 1 31.22 -12.68 -2.25
CA MET A 1 31.07 -11.23 -2.50
C MET A 1 29.75 -10.85 -3.20
N LYS A 2 29.36 -11.50 -4.31
CA LYS A 2 28.08 -11.17 -5.00
C LYS A 2 26.83 -11.43 -4.15
N GLU A 3 26.86 -12.45 -3.29
CA GLU A 3 25.69 -12.84 -2.48
C GLU A 3 25.44 -11.92 -1.27
N SER A 4 26.50 -11.38 -0.66
CA SER A 4 26.36 -10.41 0.44
C SER A 4 25.80 -9.08 -0.06
N LEU A 5 26.22 -8.62 -1.25
CA LEU A 5 25.68 -7.43 -1.90
C LEU A 5 24.19 -7.57 -2.23
N LYS A 6 23.78 -8.73 -2.74
CA LYS A 6 22.35 -9.01 -3.03
C LYS A 6 21.48 -8.95 -1.78
N LYS A 7 21.95 -9.55 -0.67
CA LYS A 7 21.24 -9.49 0.63
C LYS A 7 21.16 -8.07 1.19
N GLN A 8 22.18 -7.24 1.00
CA GLN A 8 22.14 -5.83 1.43
C GLN A 8 21.14 -5.02 0.59
N ALA A 9 21.14 -5.21 -0.73
CA ALA A 9 20.17 -4.57 -1.62
C ALA A 9 18.72 -4.98 -1.26
N ASP A 10 18.48 -6.26 -0.99
CA ASP A 10 17.19 -6.78 -0.54
C ASP A 10 16.70 -6.08 0.73
N LYS A 11 17.58 -5.92 1.74
CA LYS A 11 17.27 -5.20 2.97
C LYS A 11 16.98 -3.72 2.74
N LEU A 12 17.77 -3.07 1.88
CA LEU A 12 17.60 -1.65 1.56
C LEU A 12 16.25 -1.42 0.88
N ILE A 13 15.89 -2.25 -0.10
CA ILE A 13 14.60 -2.16 -0.78
C ILE A 13 13.45 -2.32 0.19
N PHE A 14 13.52 -3.33 1.06
CA PHE A 14 12.50 -3.54 2.09
C PHE A 14 12.37 -2.33 3.01
N LEU A 15 13.50 -1.75 3.46
CA LEU A 15 13.51 -0.54 4.27
C LEU A 15 12.86 0.65 3.53
N VAL A 16 13.17 0.84 2.25
CA VAL A 16 12.56 1.90 1.43
C VAL A 16 11.05 1.75 1.35
N ILE A 17 10.53 0.53 1.14
CA ILE A 17 9.08 0.27 1.09
C ILE A 17 8.42 0.62 2.44
N LEU A 18 9.04 0.25 3.56
CA LEU A 18 8.53 0.60 4.88
C LEU A 18 8.54 2.11 5.13
N LEU A 19 9.63 2.79 4.76
CA LEU A 19 9.75 4.24 4.89
C LEU A 19 8.71 4.96 4.02
N LEU A 20 8.43 4.48 2.81
CA LEU A 20 7.36 4.99 1.96
C LEU A 20 5.98 4.81 2.60
N GLY A 21 5.72 3.65 3.22
CA GLY A 21 4.46 3.42 3.93
C GLY A 21 4.29 4.34 5.15
N LEU A 22 5.36 4.55 5.93
CA LEU A 22 5.34 5.48 7.06
C LEU A 22 5.14 6.93 6.60
N LEU A 23 5.81 7.32 5.51
CA LEU A 23 5.65 8.64 4.90
C LEU A 23 4.21 8.85 4.43
N ASP A 24 3.62 7.87 3.74
CA ASP A 24 2.23 7.95 3.28
C ASP A 24 1.26 8.11 4.45
N PHE A 25 1.39 7.29 5.49
CA PHE A 25 0.54 7.41 6.68
C PHE A 25 0.63 8.78 7.35
N TRP A 26 1.85 9.34 7.42
CA TRP A 26 2.06 10.68 7.95
C TRP A 26 1.43 11.75 7.04
N TRP A 27 1.62 11.66 5.72
CA TRP A 27 1.02 12.57 4.74
C TRP A 27 -0.51 12.51 4.74
N GLN A 28 -1.11 11.33 4.88
CA GLN A 28 -2.56 11.22 5.07
C GLN A 28 -3.05 12.07 6.25
N GLY A 29 -2.32 12.10 7.36
CA GLY A 29 -2.63 12.96 8.50
C GLY A 29 -2.44 14.45 8.20
N VAL A 30 -1.27 14.83 7.68
CA VAL A 30 -0.95 16.24 7.37
C VAL A 30 -1.91 16.86 6.37
N PHE A 31 -2.21 16.16 5.28
CA PHE A 31 -3.12 16.66 4.25
C PHE A 31 -4.58 16.66 4.70
N ARG A 32 -4.98 15.70 5.55
CA ARG A 32 -6.29 15.71 6.23
C ARG A 32 -6.45 16.96 7.09
N ASP A 33 -5.48 17.21 7.96
CA ASP A 33 -5.52 18.36 8.87
C ASP A 33 -5.46 19.70 8.11
N GLY A 34 -4.76 19.73 6.97
CA GLY A 34 -4.70 20.87 6.05
C GLY A 34 -5.90 21.03 5.11
N GLY A 35 -6.84 20.07 5.09
CA GLY A 35 -8.05 20.12 4.25
C GLY A 35 -7.79 19.94 2.74
N PHE A 36 -6.61 19.47 2.33
CA PHE A 36 -6.29 19.23 0.93
C PHE A 36 -6.40 17.75 0.59
N GLY A 37 -7.36 17.38 -0.26
CA GLY A 37 -7.61 16.00 -0.64
C GLY A 37 -9.07 15.61 -0.50
N VAL A 38 -9.33 14.31 -0.56
CA VAL A 38 -10.67 13.73 -0.43
C VAL A 38 -10.63 12.57 0.55
N GLU A 39 -11.61 12.51 1.46
CA GLU A 39 -11.80 11.33 2.32
C GLU A 39 -12.52 10.22 1.56
N ASN A 40 -11.87 9.06 1.46
CA ASN A 40 -12.40 7.86 0.86
C ASN A 40 -12.83 6.85 1.94
N ARG A 41 -14.14 6.73 2.13
CA ARG A 41 -14.76 5.78 3.08
C ARG A 41 -15.10 4.42 2.46
N GLY A 42 -14.92 4.27 1.15
CA GLY A 42 -15.13 3.02 0.44
C GLY A 42 -13.83 2.24 0.22
N VAL A 43 -13.94 1.22 -0.61
CA VAL A 43 -12.83 0.69 -1.43
C VAL A 43 -12.77 1.52 -2.72
N SER A 44 -11.76 1.29 -3.58
CA SER A 44 -11.59 1.98 -4.87
C SER A 44 -12.92 2.20 -5.61
N PHE A 45 -13.06 3.40 -6.21
CA PHE A 45 -14.28 3.87 -6.89
C PHE A 45 -15.54 3.98 -5.99
N GLY A 46 -15.39 4.06 -4.68
CA GLY A 46 -16.53 4.12 -3.76
C GLY A 46 -17.30 2.80 -3.70
N ALA A 47 -16.70 1.69 -4.15
CA ALA A 47 -17.27 0.38 -3.95
C ALA A 47 -17.35 0.06 -2.45
N LEU A 48 -18.42 -0.60 -2.02
CA LEU A 48 -18.59 -1.05 -0.64
C LEU A 48 -18.54 0.10 0.40
N GLN A 49 -19.28 1.19 0.17
CA GLN A 49 -19.50 2.19 1.22
C GLN A 49 -20.18 1.51 2.42
N GLY A 50 -19.63 1.68 3.63
CA GLY A 50 -20.16 1.04 4.85
C GLY A 50 -19.65 -0.38 5.12
N ILE A 51 -18.47 -0.74 4.61
CA ILE A 51 -17.79 -2.00 4.95
C ILE A 51 -17.74 -2.21 6.47
N SER A 52 -18.28 -3.34 6.90
CA SER A 52 -18.14 -3.85 8.27
C SER A 52 -16.71 -4.36 8.51
N GLY A 53 -16.30 -4.48 9.78
CA GLY A 53 -14.97 -4.99 10.15
C GLY A 53 -14.57 -6.33 9.50
N VAL A 54 -15.54 -7.10 8.97
CA VAL A 54 -15.33 -8.36 8.26
C VAL A 54 -14.49 -8.20 6.99
N SER A 55 -14.68 -7.15 6.18
CA SER A 55 -13.88 -7.01 4.95
C SER A 55 -12.42 -6.62 5.27
N LEU A 56 -12.18 -5.94 6.40
CA LEU A 56 -10.82 -5.68 6.88
C LEU A 56 -10.11 -6.98 7.27
N VAL A 57 -10.83 -7.94 7.88
CA VAL A 57 -10.29 -9.28 8.22
C VAL A 57 -9.96 -10.09 6.97
N VAL A 58 -10.80 -10.03 5.94
CA VAL A 58 -10.53 -10.72 4.66
C VAL A 58 -9.30 -10.12 3.98
N ILE A 59 -9.18 -8.78 3.94
CA ILE A 59 -7.99 -8.10 3.40
C ILE A 59 -6.74 -8.50 4.18
N TRP A 60 -6.78 -8.48 5.52
CA TRP A 60 -5.67 -8.93 6.37
C TRP A 60 -5.26 -10.38 6.08
N THR A 61 -6.24 -11.27 5.94
CA THR A 61 -6.00 -12.69 5.67
C THR A 61 -5.32 -12.88 4.33
N LEU A 62 -5.78 -12.20 3.28
CA LEU A 62 -5.16 -12.26 1.94
C LEU A 62 -3.74 -11.70 1.94
N LEU A 63 -3.50 -10.56 2.61
CA LEU A 63 -2.16 -9.97 2.73
C LEU A 63 -1.19 -10.91 3.47
N LEU A 64 -1.63 -11.53 4.57
CA LEU A 64 -0.85 -12.49 5.34
C LEU A 64 -0.52 -13.75 4.53
N LEU A 65 -1.48 -14.29 3.76
CA LEU A 65 -1.24 -15.46 2.91
C LEU A 65 -0.23 -15.16 1.79
N VAL A 66 -0.29 -13.97 1.20
CA VAL A 66 0.68 -13.49 0.19
C VAL A 66 2.07 -13.31 0.80
N LEU A 67 2.16 -12.73 2.00
CA LEU A 67 3.39 -12.61 2.79
C LEU A 67 4.05 -13.97 3.06
N ILE A 68 3.29 -14.92 3.62
CA ILE A 68 3.79 -16.26 3.99
C ILE A 68 4.28 -17.03 2.75
N ARG A 69 3.64 -16.83 1.61
CA ARG A 69 4.02 -17.50 0.36
C ARG A 69 5.21 -16.83 -0.34
N SER A 70 5.35 -15.50 -0.24
CA SER A 70 6.39 -14.75 -0.95
C SER A 70 7.76 -14.76 -0.25
N THR A 71 7.80 -14.95 1.08
CA THR A 71 9.04 -14.95 1.87
C THR A 71 9.92 -16.20 1.73
N ARG A 72 9.48 -17.22 0.97
CA ARG A 72 10.28 -18.43 0.70
C ARG A 72 11.32 -18.28 -0.43
N LYS A 73 11.42 -17.11 -1.08
CA LYS A 73 12.40 -16.79 -2.16
C LYS A 73 13.09 -15.43 -1.89
N SER A 74 14.01 -14.99 -2.75
CA SER A 74 14.70 -13.69 -2.56
C SER A 74 13.71 -12.51 -2.54
N LEU A 75 14.04 -11.44 -1.83
CA LEU A 75 13.17 -10.26 -1.66
C LEU A 75 12.81 -9.58 -2.97
N TRP A 76 13.72 -9.56 -3.97
CA TRP A 76 13.38 -9.18 -5.35
C TRP A 76 12.19 -9.96 -5.96
N HIS A 77 12.06 -11.26 -5.65
CA HIS A 77 10.89 -12.05 -6.07
C HIS A 77 9.65 -11.73 -5.22
N GLY A 78 9.82 -11.17 -4.03
CA GLY A 78 8.74 -10.72 -3.15
C GLY A 78 8.35 -9.25 -3.33
N LEU A 79 9.14 -8.44 -4.07
CA LEU A 79 8.95 -7.00 -4.19
C LEU A 79 7.50 -6.61 -4.59
N PRO A 80 6.88 -7.23 -5.62
CA PRO A 80 5.50 -6.94 -5.97
C PRO A 80 4.52 -7.17 -4.80
N ALA A 81 4.72 -8.27 -4.07
CA ALA A 81 3.92 -8.62 -2.90
C ALA A 81 4.13 -7.63 -1.75
N TRP A 82 5.38 -7.24 -1.46
CA TRP A 82 5.69 -6.28 -0.40
C TRP A 82 5.09 -4.90 -0.66
N LEU A 83 5.11 -4.42 -1.90
CA LEU A 83 4.46 -3.17 -2.27
C LEU A 83 2.95 -3.20 -2.01
N MET A 84 2.26 -4.26 -2.46
CA MET A 84 0.82 -4.43 -2.22
C MET A 84 0.48 -4.56 -0.74
N VAL A 85 1.28 -5.32 0.01
CA VAL A 85 1.07 -5.56 1.45
C VAL A 85 1.27 -4.28 2.25
N VAL A 86 2.36 -3.55 2.04
CA VAL A 86 2.65 -2.34 2.81
C VAL A 86 1.65 -1.23 2.46
N GLY A 87 1.35 -1.01 1.17
CA GLY A 87 0.34 -0.04 0.77
C GLY A 87 -1.06 -0.39 1.30
N GLY A 88 -1.45 -1.66 1.21
CA GLY A 88 -2.71 -2.13 1.79
C GLY A 88 -2.81 -1.94 3.30
N ALA A 89 -1.72 -2.24 4.02
CA ALA A 89 -1.65 -2.07 5.47
C ALA A 89 -1.76 -0.59 5.89
N VAL A 90 -1.10 0.33 5.19
CA VAL A 90 -1.15 1.76 5.50
C VAL A 90 -2.54 2.34 5.24
N ASN A 91 -3.15 2.04 4.09
CA ASN A 91 -4.54 2.43 3.80
C ASN A 91 -5.54 1.84 4.80
N LEU A 92 -5.25 0.68 5.37
CA LEU A 92 -6.05 0.09 6.44
C LEU A 92 -5.85 0.82 7.77
N MET A 93 -4.61 1.16 8.12
CA MET A 93 -4.32 1.99 9.30
C MET A 93 -5.02 3.34 9.22
N GLY A 94 -5.05 3.96 8.03
CA GLY A 94 -5.83 5.16 7.77
C GLY A 94 -7.31 4.98 8.14
N ARG A 95 -7.94 3.90 7.66
CA ARG A 95 -9.33 3.57 8.01
C ARG A 95 -9.57 3.39 9.51
N ILE A 96 -8.67 2.68 10.20
CA ILE A 96 -8.78 2.44 11.64
C ILE A 96 -8.63 3.74 12.44
N LYS A 97 -7.66 4.59 12.08
CA LYS A 97 -7.35 5.81 12.84
C LYS A 97 -8.26 6.99 12.50
N PHE A 98 -8.59 7.16 11.22
CA PHE A 98 -9.22 8.36 10.69
C PHE A 98 -10.69 8.14 10.25
N GLY A 99 -11.15 6.89 10.21
CA GLY A 99 -12.49 6.53 9.72
C GLY A 99 -12.60 6.42 8.18
N GLY A 100 -11.49 6.61 7.48
CA GLY A 100 -11.39 6.56 6.02
C GLY A 100 -9.93 6.64 5.57
N VAL A 101 -9.69 6.59 4.26
CA VAL A 101 -8.38 6.91 3.66
C VAL A 101 -8.39 8.34 3.17
N TRP A 102 -7.29 9.04 3.36
CA TRP A 102 -7.13 10.37 2.80
C TRP A 102 -6.37 10.32 1.48
N ASP A 103 -7.02 10.72 0.40
CA ASP A 103 -6.45 10.75 -0.95
C ASP A 103 -5.99 12.18 -1.26
N TYR A 104 -4.68 12.39 -1.38
CA TYR A 104 -4.05 13.72 -1.46
C TYR A 104 -3.28 13.98 -2.76
N LEU A 105 -3.14 12.99 -3.63
CA LEU A 105 -2.62 13.16 -4.99
C LEU A 105 -3.80 13.21 -5.96
N ARG A 106 -3.71 14.09 -6.96
CA ARG A 106 -4.74 14.22 -8.01
C ARG A 106 -4.10 14.12 -9.38
N VAL A 107 -4.68 13.30 -10.27
CA VAL A 107 -4.29 13.31 -11.69
C VAL A 107 -4.81 14.60 -12.36
N PRO A 108 -3.95 15.43 -12.96
CA PRO A 108 -4.40 16.62 -13.68
C PRO A 108 -5.39 16.28 -14.81
N GLY A 109 -6.47 17.05 -14.93
CA GLY A 109 -7.46 16.88 -16.00
C GLY A 109 -8.56 15.84 -15.73
N ILE A 110 -8.46 15.02 -14.67
CA ILE A 110 -9.52 14.11 -14.25
C ILE A 110 -9.78 14.22 -12.73
N ASN A 111 -10.96 13.81 -12.27
CA ASN A 111 -11.30 13.83 -10.84
C ASN A 111 -10.88 12.51 -10.14
N LEU A 112 -9.65 12.07 -10.39
CA LEU A 112 -9.07 10.88 -9.77
C LEU A 112 -8.11 11.30 -8.67
N TRP A 113 -8.48 10.99 -7.43
CA TRP A 113 -7.67 11.17 -6.23
C TRP A 113 -7.12 9.83 -5.75
N PHE A 114 -5.89 9.83 -5.25
CA PHE A 114 -5.20 8.65 -4.75
C PHE A 114 -4.09 9.07 -3.78
N ASN A 115 -3.38 8.10 -3.20
CA ASN A 115 -2.22 8.35 -2.35
C ASN A 115 -1.02 7.46 -2.72
N ILE A 116 0.08 7.57 -1.97
CA ILE A 116 1.27 6.73 -2.21
C ILE A 116 0.94 5.25 -2.02
N SER A 117 0.11 4.89 -1.04
CA SER A 117 -0.31 3.51 -0.83
C SER A 117 -1.01 2.91 -2.05
N ASP A 118 -1.86 3.67 -2.74
CA ASP A 118 -2.50 3.24 -3.99
C ASP A 118 -1.47 3.04 -5.10
N MET A 119 -0.47 3.92 -5.21
CA MET A 119 0.64 3.76 -6.16
C MET A 119 1.45 2.49 -5.87
N MET A 120 1.70 2.18 -4.60
CA MET A 120 2.38 0.96 -4.19
C MET A 120 1.56 -0.27 -4.56
N ILE A 121 0.24 -0.25 -4.31
CA ILE A 121 -0.65 -1.35 -4.67
C ILE A 121 -0.70 -1.56 -6.18
N VAL A 122 -0.94 -0.51 -6.96
CA VAL A 122 -1.02 -0.58 -8.43
C VAL A 122 0.33 -0.98 -9.04
N GLY A 123 1.43 -0.39 -8.57
CA GLY A 123 2.78 -0.73 -9.02
C GLY A 123 3.17 -2.17 -8.67
N GLY A 124 2.82 -2.62 -7.47
CA GLY A 124 3.00 -4.00 -7.04
C GLY A 124 2.17 -4.98 -7.87
N LEU A 125 0.90 -4.67 -8.14
CA LEU A 125 0.04 -5.49 -8.99
C LEU A 125 0.56 -5.56 -10.43
N GLY A 126 0.93 -4.42 -11.01
CA GLY A 126 1.51 -4.37 -12.36
C GLY A 126 2.79 -5.18 -12.45
N ALA A 127 3.72 -4.99 -11.51
CA ALA A 127 4.95 -5.76 -11.46
C ALA A 127 4.70 -7.27 -11.24
N PHE A 128 3.63 -7.64 -10.52
CA PHE A 128 3.25 -9.05 -10.34
C PHE A 128 2.72 -9.67 -11.64
N ILE A 129 1.84 -8.96 -12.35
CA ILE A 129 1.22 -9.43 -13.60
C ILE A 129 2.25 -9.54 -14.74
N PHE A 130 3.12 -8.55 -14.88
CA PHE A 130 4.10 -8.50 -15.99
C PHE A 130 5.40 -9.24 -15.70
N ARG A 131 5.48 -9.94 -14.57
CA ARG A 131 6.62 -10.78 -14.26
C ARG A 131 6.56 -12.05 -15.10
N LYS A 132 7.49 -12.15 -16.06
CA LYS A 132 7.80 -13.39 -16.77
C LYS A 132 8.45 -14.42 -15.84
#